data_AF-A0A166RPH6-F1
#
_entry.id   AF-A0A166RPH6-F1
#
_cell.length_a   1.000
_cell.length_b   1.000
_cell.length_c   1.000
_cell.angle_alpha   90.00
_cell.angle_beta   90.00
_cell.angle_gamma   90.00
#
_symmetry.space_group_name_H-M   'P 1'
#
loop_
_entity.id
_entity.type
_entity.pdbx_description
1 polymer ?
#
loop_
_entity_poly.entity_id
_entity_poly.type
_entity_poly.pdbx_seq_one_letter_code
_entity_poly.pdbx_strand_id
1 'polypeptide(L)'
;MTKTITDIPAEAPYDANDDSLYARLGGLYGISAAVDNLVDRLYVNQFGNSNPKVAEFHEQQGHAGFKFLVTAWSIQETGGPAIYPGRDMRESHAHLSVTAREFDMVRTEIKTSLYQLNVPEREFDEFMAIIDSYEDMVVSK
;
A
#
# COMPACT_ATOMS: atom_id res chain seq x y z
N MET A 1 -24.37 -20.18 10.31
CA MET A 1 -23.58 -21.33 9.83
C MET A 1 -22.12 -20.88 9.81
N THR A 2 -21.35 -21.30 10.81
CA THR A 2 -19.92 -20.98 10.93
C THR A 2 -19.18 -21.92 10.00
N LYS A 3 -18.72 -21.46 8.84
CA LYS A 3 -17.80 -22.26 8.01
C LYS A 3 -16.51 -22.45 8.82
N THR A 4 -16.14 -23.69 9.02
CA THR A 4 -14.85 -24.07 9.61
C THR A 4 -13.74 -23.55 8.71
N ILE A 5 -12.67 -23.00 9.28
CA ILE A 5 -11.54 -22.35 8.56
C ILE A 5 -10.80 -23.32 7.61
N THR A 6 -11.12 -24.61 7.63
CA THR A 6 -10.54 -25.65 6.77
C THR A 6 -10.99 -25.63 5.31
N ASP A 7 -11.98 -24.81 4.93
CA ASP A 7 -12.53 -24.77 3.56
C ASP A 7 -11.99 -23.61 2.70
N ILE A 8 -10.83 -23.03 3.04
CA ILE A 8 -10.18 -22.06 2.16
C ILE A 8 -9.60 -22.84 0.97
N PRO A 9 -10.02 -22.57 -0.28
CA PRO A 9 -9.45 -23.23 -1.45
C PRO A 9 -7.92 -23.11 -1.43
N ALA A 10 -7.22 -24.20 -1.77
CA ALA A 10 -5.77 -24.17 -1.96
C ALA A 10 -5.35 -23.29 -3.16
N GLU A 11 -6.32 -22.99 -4.04
CA GLU A 11 -6.14 -22.08 -5.17
C GLU A 11 -6.16 -20.63 -4.68
N ALA A 12 -5.22 -19.85 -5.22
CA ALA A 12 -5.14 -18.43 -4.95
C ALA A 12 -6.49 -17.75 -5.29
N PRO A 13 -6.92 -16.73 -4.53
CA PRO A 13 -8.20 -16.05 -4.75
C PRO A 13 -8.21 -15.15 -6.01
N TYR A 14 -7.32 -15.42 -6.95
CA TYR A 14 -7.11 -14.71 -8.20
C TYR A 14 -6.65 -15.70 -9.28
N ASP A 15 -6.90 -15.38 -10.54
CA ASP A 15 -6.43 -16.20 -11.66
C ASP A 15 -4.91 -16.10 -11.76
N ALA A 16 -4.20 -17.19 -11.45
CA ALA A 16 -2.74 -17.24 -11.56
C ALA A 16 -2.25 -17.20 -13.03
N ASN A 17 -3.17 -17.32 -14.00
CA ASN A 17 -2.87 -17.17 -15.43
C ASN A 17 -3.10 -15.73 -15.94
N ASP A 18 -3.52 -14.81 -15.08
CA ASP A 18 -3.55 -13.38 -15.37
C ASP A 18 -2.11 -12.81 -15.33
N ASP A 19 -1.72 -12.04 -16.35
CA ASP A 19 -0.39 -11.40 -16.44
C ASP A 19 -0.37 -9.99 -15.81
N SER A 20 -1.46 -9.59 -15.14
CA SER A 20 -1.54 -8.35 -14.37
C SER A 20 -0.44 -8.28 -13.30
N LEU A 21 -0.02 -7.06 -12.97
CA LEU A 21 0.91 -6.84 -11.88
C LEU A 21 0.33 -7.35 -10.55
N TYR A 22 -0.99 -7.25 -10.36
CA TYR A 22 -1.73 -7.81 -9.23
C TYR A 22 -1.46 -9.31 -9.07
N ALA A 23 -1.65 -10.10 -10.12
CA ALA A 23 -1.43 -11.54 -10.09
C ALA A 23 0.04 -11.88 -9.83
N ARG A 24 0.98 -11.18 -10.50
CA ARG A 24 2.43 -11.37 -10.34
C ARG A 24 2.96 -10.99 -8.96
N LEU A 25 2.34 -10.03 -8.28
CA LEU A 25 2.64 -9.65 -6.89
C LEU A 25 2.04 -10.60 -5.83
N GLY A 26 1.43 -11.72 -6.24
CA GLY A 26 0.83 -12.67 -5.31
C GLY A 26 -0.62 -12.33 -4.91
N GLY A 27 -1.27 -11.47 -5.70
CA GLY A 27 -2.64 -11.02 -5.49
C GLY A 27 -2.91 -10.45 -4.11
N LEU A 28 -4.13 -10.66 -3.60
CA LEU A 28 -4.56 -10.17 -2.28
C LEU A 28 -3.56 -10.54 -1.16
N TYR A 29 -3.08 -11.77 -1.11
CA TYR A 29 -2.22 -12.24 -0.02
C TYR A 29 -0.81 -11.63 -0.09
N GLY A 30 -0.19 -11.58 -1.26
CA GLY A 30 1.13 -10.97 -1.42
C GLY A 30 1.11 -9.46 -1.16
N ILE A 31 0.12 -8.75 -1.73
CA ILE A 31 -0.03 -7.30 -1.53
C ILE A 31 -0.35 -6.98 -0.06
N SER A 32 -1.28 -7.69 0.58
CA SER A 32 -1.61 -7.43 1.98
C SER A 32 -0.42 -7.67 2.92
N ALA A 33 0.43 -8.67 2.64
CA ALA A 33 1.67 -8.88 3.41
C ALA A 33 2.66 -7.71 3.26
N ALA A 34 2.84 -7.19 2.04
CA ALA A 34 3.68 -6.02 1.78
C ALA A 34 3.17 -4.76 2.50
N VAL A 35 1.86 -4.56 2.47
CA VAL A 35 1.21 -3.42 3.12
C VAL A 35 1.23 -3.53 4.64
N ASP A 36 1.01 -4.73 5.20
CA ASP A 36 1.09 -4.98 6.64
C ASP A 36 2.47 -4.57 7.18
N ASN A 37 3.53 -5.04 6.52
CA ASN A 37 4.92 -4.71 6.83
C ASN A 37 5.23 -3.22 6.61
N LEU A 38 4.74 -2.60 5.53
CA LEU A 38 4.93 -1.17 5.26
C LEU A 38 4.31 -0.31 6.36
N VAL A 39 3.02 -0.51 6.65
CA VAL A 39 2.26 0.35 7.54
C VAL A 39 2.81 0.29 8.97
N ASP A 40 3.22 -0.89 9.44
CA ASP A 40 3.83 -1.00 10.76
C ASP A 40 5.12 -0.17 10.89
N ARG A 41 5.92 -0.08 9.83
CA ARG A 41 7.12 0.77 9.83
C ARG A 41 6.78 2.25 9.71
N LEU A 42 5.78 2.62 8.91
CA LEU A 42 5.34 4.02 8.77
C LEU A 42 4.85 4.61 10.10
N TYR A 43 4.07 3.84 10.87
CA TYR A 43 3.52 4.32 12.15
C TYR A 43 4.59 4.60 13.21
N VAL A 44 5.74 3.94 13.13
CA VAL A 44 6.87 4.16 14.07
C VAL A 44 8.02 4.97 13.46
N ASN A 45 7.89 5.42 12.20
CA ASN A 45 8.94 6.18 11.53
C ASN A 45 9.03 7.59 12.13
N GLN A 46 10.13 7.88 12.83
CA GLN A 46 10.35 9.17 13.51
C GLN A 46 10.44 10.34 12.54
N PHE A 47 10.96 10.14 11.32
CA PHE A 47 11.04 11.21 10.34
C PHE A 47 9.65 11.58 9.82
N GLY A 48 8.82 10.60 9.47
CA GLY A 48 7.42 10.84 9.07
C GLY A 48 6.60 11.46 10.19
N ASN A 49 6.71 10.94 11.41
CA ASN A 49 6.00 11.47 12.59
C ASN A 49 6.53 12.82 13.09
N SER A 50 7.62 13.35 12.52
CA SER A 50 8.04 14.73 12.79
C SER A 50 7.08 15.76 12.19
N ASN A 51 6.26 15.37 11.23
CA ASN A 51 5.11 16.14 10.78
C ASN A 51 3.93 15.93 11.72
N PRO A 52 3.49 16.98 12.45
CA PRO A 52 2.44 16.84 13.47
C PRO A 52 1.11 16.38 12.89
N LYS A 53 0.82 16.66 11.62
CA LYS A 53 -0.43 16.22 10.98
C LYS A 53 -0.42 14.73 10.64
N VAL A 54 0.74 14.20 10.26
CA VAL A 54 0.95 12.77 10.05
C VAL A 54 0.91 12.03 11.39
N ALA A 55 1.56 12.57 12.42
CA ALA A 55 1.50 12.02 13.77
C ALA A 55 0.06 11.99 14.31
N GLU A 56 -0.68 13.10 14.19
CA GLU A 56 -2.09 13.17 14.58
C GLU A 56 -2.95 12.16 13.80
N PHE A 57 -2.73 12.02 12.48
CA PHE A 57 -3.41 11.01 11.68
C PHE A 57 -3.13 9.59 12.20
N HIS A 58 -1.87 9.25 12.50
CA HIS A 58 -1.51 7.94 13.05
C HIS A 58 -2.10 7.69 14.45
N GLU A 59 -2.24 8.71 15.28
CA GLU A 59 -2.90 8.59 16.60
C GLU A 59 -4.41 8.38 16.49
N GLN A 60 -5.06 9.04 15.52
CA GLN A 60 -6.52 9.00 15.35
C GLN A 60 -7.00 7.80 14.54
N GLN A 61 -6.24 7.39 13.52
CA GLN A 61 -6.64 6.33 12.60
C GLN A 61 -6.02 5.00 13.02
N GLY A 62 -6.89 4.00 13.22
CA GLY A 62 -6.45 2.66 13.59
C GLY A 62 -5.62 2.01 12.47
N HIS A 63 -4.48 1.40 12.85
CA HIS A 63 -3.57 0.69 11.94
C HIS A 63 -4.31 -0.23 10.96
N ALA A 64 -5.29 -0.99 11.44
CA ALA A 64 -6.03 -1.96 10.63
C ALA A 64 -6.83 -1.29 9.49
N GLY A 65 -7.46 -0.15 9.76
CA GLY A 65 -8.22 0.59 8.74
C GLY A 65 -7.31 1.15 7.66
N PHE A 66 -6.16 1.70 8.06
CA PHE A 66 -5.17 2.21 7.10
C PHE A 66 -4.54 1.09 6.27
N LYS A 67 -4.16 -0.03 6.89
CA LYS A 67 -3.70 -1.25 6.18
C LYS A 67 -4.71 -1.71 5.14
N PHE A 68 -5.99 -1.73 5.47
CA PHE A 68 -7.04 -2.07 4.52
C PHE A 68 -7.09 -1.09 3.33
N LEU A 69 -7.09 0.22 3.59
CA LEU A 69 -7.16 1.22 2.52
C LEU A 69 -5.96 1.12 1.56
N VAL A 70 -4.74 1.00 2.10
CA VAL A 70 -3.51 0.88 1.28
C VAL A 70 -3.51 -0.44 0.50
N THR A 71 -4.00 -1.53 1.09
CA THR A 71 -4.13 -2.83 0.41
C THR A 71 -5.13 -2.75 -0.73
N ALA A 72 -6.35 -2.23 -0.47
CA ALA A 72 -7.40 -2.14 -1.48
C ALA A 72 -7.01 -1.23 -2.64
N TRP A 73 -6.33 -0.11 -2.34
CA TRP A 73 -5.77 0.77 -3.36
C TRP A 73 -4.72 0.05 -4.21
N SER A 74 -3.74 -0.61 -3.58
CA SER A 74 -2.66 -1.32 -4.29
C SER A 74 -3.20 -2.44 -5.18
N ILE A 75 -4.24 -3.15 -4.74
CA ILE A 75 -4.92 -4.18 -5.55
C ILE A 75 -5.50 -3.55 -6.82
N GLN A 76 -6.24 -2.45 -6.68
CA GLN A 76 -6.87 -1.79 -7.82
C GLN A 76 -5.83 -1.23 -8.80
N GLU A 77 -4.80 -0.55 -8.31
CA GLU A 77 -3.77 0.08 -9.15
C GLU A 77 -2.86 -0.92 -9.88
N THR A 78 -2.75 -2.14 -9.37
CA THR A 78 -1.96 -3.21 -10.00
C THR A 78 -2.77 -4.04 -11.00
N GLY A 79 -4.03 -3.64 -11.28
CA GLY A 79 -4.90 -4.29 -12.26
C GLY A 79 -5.83 -5.36 -11.67
N GLY A 80 -5.91 -5.47 -10.34
CA GLY A 80 -6.87 -6.32 -9.65
C GLY A 80 -8.28 -5.73 -9.59
N PRO A 81 -9.20 -6.36 -8.84
CA PRO A 81 -10.57 -5.88 -8.68
C PRO A 81 -10.64 -4.44 -8.15
N ALA A 82 -11.58 -3.64 -8.66
CA ALA A 82 -11.82 -2.27 -8.21
C ALA A 82 -12.58 -2.26 -6.86
N ILE A 83 -11.84 -2.37 -5.76
CA ILE A 83 -12.36 -2.51 -4.39
C ILE A 83 -11.99 -1.35 -3.47
N TYR A 84 -11.23 -0.36 -3.96
CA TYR A 84 -10.78 0.76 -3.12
C TYR A 84 -11.94 1.71 -2.81
N PRO A 85 -12.35 1.86 -1.53
CA PRO A 85 -13.48 2.72 -1.17
C PRO A 85 -13.03 4.11 -0.69
N GLY A 86 -11.73 4.40 -0.74
CA GLY A 86 -11.16 5.64 -0.24
C GLY A 86 -11.31 6.80 -1.22
N ARG A 87 -10.82 7.96 -0.78
CA ARG A 87 -10.78 9.19 -1.59
C ARG A 87 -9.64 9.11 -2.60
N ASP A 88 -9.65 9.98 -3.60
CA ASP A 88 -8.50 10.10 -4.49
C ASP A 88 -7.23 10.55 -3.73
N MET A 89 -6.05 10.39 -4.35
CA MET A 89 -4.77 10.67 -3.71
C MET A 89 -4.58 12.15 -3.36
N ARG A 90 -5.19 13.08 -4.10
CA ARG A 90 -5.09 14.51 -3.78
C ARG A 90 -5.91 14.84 -2.55
N GLU A 91 -7.17 14.42 -2.51
CA GLU A 91 -8.05 14.67 -1.37
C GLU A 91 -7.55 13.96 -0.11
N SER A 92 -7.04 12.73 -0.25
CA SER A 92 -6.49 11.95 0.86
C SER A 92 -5.29 12.64 1.54
N HIS A 93 -4.46 13.37 0.80
CA HIS A 93 -3.21 13.94 1.32
C HIS A 93 -3.24 15.46 1.51
N ALA A 94 -4.23 16.18 0.95
CA ALA A 94 -4.30 17.65 0.96
C ALA A 94 -4.17 18.28 2.36
N HIS A 95 -4.68 17.61 3.39
CA HIS A 95 -4.65 18.12 4.76
C HIS A 95 -3.30 17.91 5.45
N LEU A 96 -2.46 16.96 4.99
CA LEU A 96 -1.23 16.54 5.65
C LEU A 96 -0.02 17.44 5.36
N SER A 97 -0.10 18.30 4.34
CA SER A 97 1.01 19.18 3.92
C SER A 97 2.31 18.41 3.63
N VAL A 98 2.20 17.27 2.94
CA VAL A 98 3.34 16.40 2.62
C VAL A 98 4.36 17.12 1.73
N THR A 99 5.62 17.10 2.13
CA THR A 99 6.76 17.61 1.35
C THR A 99 7.34 16.54 0.44
N ALA A 100 8.08 16.94 -0.59
CA ALA A 100 8.80 16.00 -1.47
C ALA A 100 9.72 15.05 -0.69
N ARG A 101 10.37 15.55 0.38
CA ARG A 101 11.25 14.74 1.22
C ARG A 101 10.49 13.68 2.04
N GLU A 102 9.28 13.99 2.50
CA GLU A 102 8.43 13.01 3.17
C GLU A 102 7.88 11.98 2.20
N PHE A 103 7.52 12.40 0.98
CA PHE A 103 7.15 11.49 -0.10
C PHE A 103 8.29 10.51 -0.41
N ASP A 104 9.52 10.99 -0.58
CA ASP A 104 10.72 10.17 -0.78
C ASP A 104 10.99 9.19 0.37
N MET A 105 10.67 9.58 1.61
CA MET A 105 10.75 8.68 2.76
C MET A 105 9.73 7.54 2.63
N VAL A 106 8.45 7.85 2.35
CA VAL A 106 7.43 6.81 2.14
C VAL A 106 7.81 5.90 0.96
N ARG A 107 8.34 6.49 -0.13
CA ARG A 107 8.87 5.76 -1.28
C ARG A 107 9.98 4.78 -0.87
N THR A 108 10.91 5.22 -0.02
CA THR A 108 12.00 4.37 0.52
C THR A 108 11.45 3.23 1.38
N GLU A 109 10.42 3.51 2.18
CA GLU A 109 9.75 2.49 2.98
C GLU A 109 9.05 1.45 2.07
N ILE A 110 8.35 1.88 1.02
CA ILE A 110 7.74 0.95 0.05
C ILE A 110 8.80 0.03 -0.57
N LYS A 111 9.92 0.61 -1.06
CA LYS A 111 11.04 -0.18 -1.58
C LYS A 111 11.54 -1.22 -0.58
N THR A 112 11.68 -0.83 0.69
CA THR A 112 12.12 -1.72 1.76
C THR A 112 11.17 -2.91 1.93
N SER A 113 9.85 -2.69 1.90
CA SER A 113 8.86 -3.77 1.96
C SER A 113 8.98 -4.74 0.79
N LEU A 114 9.10 -4.21 -0.44
CA LEU A 114 9.24 -5.02 -1.65
C LEU A 114 10.54 -5.85 -1.61
N TYR A 115 11.65 -5.25 -1.17
CA TYR A 115 12.92 -5.97 -0.99
C TYR A 115 12.83 -7.07 0.07
N GLN A 116 12.24 -6.79 1.24
CA GLN A 116 12.10 -7.77 2.32
C GLN A 116 11.26 -9.00 1.90
N LEU A 117 10.31 -8.79 0.99
CA LEU A 117 9.46 -9.85 0.44
C LEU A 117 10.03 -10.51 -0.81
N ASN A 118 11.25 -10.14 -1.23
CA ASN A 118 11.90 -10.66 -2.44
C ASN A 118 11.04 -10.53 -3.70
N VAL A 119 10.34 -9.40 -3.84
CA VAL A 119 9.61 -9.08 -5.07
C VAL A 119 10.63 -9.02 -6.22
N PRO A 120 10.40 -9.71 -7.35
CA PRO A 120 11.34 -9.67 -8.46
C PRO A 120 11.44 -8.27 -9.08
N GLU A 121 12.59 -7.99 -9.73
CA GLU A 121 12.96 -6.65 -10.23
C GLU A 121 11.90 -6.04 -11.16
N ARG A 122 11.30 -6.85 -12.03
CA ARG A 122 10.25 -6.39 -12.94
C ARG A 122 9.04 -5.84 -12.18
N GLU A 123 8.47 -6.63 -11.27
CA GLU A 123 7.30 -6.23 -10.48
C GLU A 123 7.63 -5.06 -9.54
N PHE A 124 8.85 -5.03 -9.01
CA PHE A 124 9.35 -3.93 -8.20
C PHE A 124 9.34 -2.62 -9.00
N ASP A 125 9.94 -2.60 -10.18
CA ASP A 125 10.04 -1.39 -11.01
C ASP A 125 8.67 -0.93 -11.48
N GLU A 126 7.80 -1.85 -11.90
CA GLU A 126 6.42 -1.53 -12.31
C GLU A 126 5.62 -0.91 -11.16
N PHE A 127 5.71 -1.48 -9.94
CA PHE A 127 5.01 -0.90 -8.78
C PHE A 127 5.60 0.45 -8.36
N MET A 128 6.93 0.60 -8.38
CA MET A 128 7.55 1.89 -8.07
C MET A 128 7.19 2.97 -9.08
N ALA A 129 7.01 2.63 -10.36
CA ALA A 129 6.52 3.57 -11.36
C ALA A 129 5.09 4.04 -11.07
N ILE A 130 4.21 3.16 -10.56
CA ILE A 130 2.88 3.55 -10.08
C ILE A 130 3.01 4.56 -8.94
N ILE A 131 3.83 4.26 -7.91
CA ILE A 131 4.05 5.18 -6.78
C ILE A 131 4.53 6.54 -7.26
N ASP A 132 5.54 6.57 -8.13
CA ASP A 132 6.15 7.81 -8.62
C ASP A 132 5.14 8.68 -9.39
N SER A 133 4.15 8.07 -10.05
CA SER A 133 3.10 8.81 -10.77
C SER A 133 2.17 9.64 -9.87
N TYR A 134 2.14 9.37 -8.57
CA TYR A 134 1.28 10.06 -7.61
C TYR A 134 1.94 11.25 -6.91
N GLU A 135 3.24 11.50 -7.12
CA GLU A 135 3.98 12.55 -6.42
C GLU A 135 3.29 13.93 -6.53
N ASP A 136 2.89 14.34 -7.74
CA ASP A 136 2.21 15.62 -8.01
C ASP A 136 0.80 15.74 -7.37
N MET A 137 0.21 14.63 -6.94
CA MET A 137 -1.06 14.61 -6.23
C MET A 137 -0.88 14.69 -4.71
N VAL A 138 0.20 14.11 -4.21
CA VAL A 138 0.49 13.96 -2.77
C VAL A 138 1.29 15.13 -2.22
N VAL A 139 2.34 15.55 -2.94
CA VAL A 139 3.23 16.63 -2.51
C VAL A 139 2.49 17.97 -2.58
N SER A 140 2.49 18.68 -1.47
CA SER A 140 1.93 20.03 -1.37
C SER A 140 2.86 21.03 -2.06
N LYS A 141 2.26 21.92 -2.85
CA LYS A 141 2.95 23.04 -3.52
C LYS A 141 2.98 24.29 -2.66
#